data_AF-A0A7S4J577-F1
#
_entry.id   AF-A0A7S4J577-F1
#
_cell.length_a   1.000
_cell.length_b   1.000
_cell.length_c   1.000
_cell.angle_alpha   90.00
_cell.angle_beta   90.00
_cell.angle_gamma   90.00
#
_symmetry.space_group_name_H-M   'P 1'
#
loop_
_entity.id
_entity.type
_entity.pdbx_description
1 polymer ?
#
loop_
_entity_poly.entity_id
_entity_poly.type
_entity_poly.pdbx_seq_one_letter_code
_entity_poly.pdbx_strand_id
1 'polypeptide(L)'
;ATTIRPSARHVVRAASPKAVKEDERGLTGTIMTYEGLPPETKQMVNEALAARDRTRVMEGKPKYENVYTMVDAYEVLGAEKGWSREEAESEVVRYLCRRSLAVEGGFEGGGQDYASFALLAILIGSIGYSAYQKYVVGGS
;
A
#
# COMPACT_ATOMS: atom_id res chain seq x y z
N ALA A 1 -37.59 19.10 -24.35
CA ALA A 1 -36.33 18.38 -24.65
C ALA A 1 -35.39 18.60 -23.47
N THR A 2 -35.12 17.55 -22.68
CA THR A 2 -34.31 17.62 -21.46
C THR A 2 -32.93 17.07 -21.75
N THR A 3 -31.93 17.94 -21.85
CA THR A 3 -30.53 17.56 -22.12
C THR A 3 -29.89 17.06 -20.83
N ILE A 4 -29.64 15.75 -20.76
CA ILE A 4 -28.88 15.11 -19.68
C ILE A 4 -27.40 15.45 -19.89
N ARG A 5 -26.80 16.20 -18.97
CA ARG A 5 -25.35 16.47 -18.97
C ARG A 5 -24.60 15.23 -18.46
N PRO A 6 -23.57 14.74 -19.16
CA PRO A 6 -22.77 13.62 -18.66
C PRO A 6 -21.99 14.05 -17.41
N SER A 7 -22.17 13.30 -16.33
CA SER A 7 -21.41 13.44 -15.08
C SER A 7 -19.92 13.28 -15.36
N ALA A 8 -19.13 14.31 -15.08
CA ALA A 8 -17.69 14.26 -15.19
C ALA A 8 -17.16 13.19 -14.24
N ARG A 9 -16.69 12.08 -14.82
CA ARG A 9 -16.04 10.98 -14.10
C ARG A 9 -14.79 11.56 -13.44
N HIS A 10 -14.79 11.66 -12.11
CA HIS A 10 -13.62 12.07 -11.35
C HIS A 10 -12.57 10.96 -11.47
N VAL A 11 -11.73 11.05 -12.50
CA VAL A 11 -10.56 10.20 -12.64
C VAL A 11 -9.62 10.59 -11.51
N VAL A 12 -9.64 9.83 -10.42
CA VAL A 12 -8.57 9.85 -9.43
C VAL A 12 -7.34 9.36 -10.18
N ARG A 13 -6.59 10.32 -10.73
CA ARG A 13 -5.28 10.10 -11.32
C ARG A 13 -4.42 9.58 -10.18
N ALA A 14 -4.16 8.27 -10.18
CA ALA A 14 -3.17 7.67 -9.32
C ALA A 14 -1.87 8.46 -9.55
N ALA A 15 -1.54 9.33 -8.60
CA ALA A 15 -0.28 10.03 -8.61
C ALA A 15 0.79 8.95 -8.55
N SER A 16 1.59 8.82 -9.61
CA SER A 16 2.82 8.03 -9.56
C SER A 16 3.56 8.44 -8.28
N PRO A 17 3.97 7.48 -7.43
CA PRO A 17 4.63 7.82 -6.18
C PRO A 17 5.88 8.62 -6.55
N LYS A 18 5.89 9.92 -6.25
CA LYS A 18 7.14 10.69 -6.26
C LYS A 18 8.06 9.92 -5.33
N ALA A 19 9.20 9.46 -5.85
CA ALA A 19 10.26 8.89 -5.03
C ALA A 19 10.53 9.89 -3.90
N VAL A 20 10.07 9.53 -2.69
CA VAL A 20 10.30 10.34 -1.52
C VAL A 20 11.80 10.22 -1.29
N LYS A 21 12.54 11.31 -1.55
CA LYS A 21 13.97 11.32 -1.28
C LYS A 21 14.15 10.95 0.19
N GLU A 22 14.83 9.84 0.44
CA GLU A 22 15.30 9.48 1.77
C GLU A 22 16.32 10.54 2.18
N ASP A 23 16.13 11.14 3.35
CA ASP A 23 17.16 11.94 4.00
C ASP A 23 18.39 11.04 4.29
N GLU A 24 19.58 11.61 4.47
CA GLU A 24 20.79 10.86 4.87
C GLU A 24 20.59 10.10 6.20
N ARG A 25 19.62 10.55 6.99
CA ARG A 25 19.16 9.93 8.24
C ARG A 25 18.13 8.81 8.04
N GLY A 26 17.75 8.50 6.80
CA GLY A 26 16.74 7.50 6.45
C GLY A 26 15.30 7.92 6.75
N LEU A 27 15.05 9.23 6.91
CA LEU A 27 13.72 9.79 7.09
C LEU A 27 13.07 10.02 5.74
N THR A 28 11.79 9.69 5.65
CA THR A 28 11.00 9.94 4.45
C THR A 28 10.11 11.17 4.68
N GLY A 29 10.12 12.11 3.73
CA GLY A 29 9.12 13.17 3.51
C GLY A 29 8.76 14.08 4.72
N THR A 30 7.60 14.74 4.65
CA THR A 30 7.09 15.64 5.69
C THR A 30 6.69 14.89 6.97
N ILE A 31 6.95 15.47 8.14
CA ILE A 31 6.55 14.92 9.45
C ILE A 31 5.03 14.72 9.48
N MET A 32 4.58 13.51 9.83
CA MET A 32 3.18 13.16 10.00
C MET A 32 2.97 12.67 11.43
N THR A 33 2.02 13.24 12.16
CA THR A 33 1.65 12.76 13.50
C THR A 33 0.41 11.88 13.40
N TYR A 34 0.31 10.88 14.28
CA TYR A 34 -0.85 10.01 14.35
C TYR A 34 -2.12 10.82 14.64
N GLU A 35 -2.03 11.82 15.53
CA GLU A 35 -3.18 12.65 15.89
C GLU A 35 -3.70 13.51 14.73
N GLY A 36 -2.82 13.96 13.84
CA GLY A 36 -3.18 14.75 12.67
C GLY A 36 -3.84 13.96 11.53
N LEU A 37 -3.97 12.64 11.66
CA LEU A 37 -4.56 11.80 10.62
C LEU A 37 -6.10 11.90 10.62
N PRO A 38 -6.74 11.81 9.43
CA PRO A 38 -8.18 11.62 9.31
C PRO A 38 -8.64 10.35 10.05
N PRO A 39 -9.89 10.30 10.57
CA PRO A 39 -10.41 9.14 11.31
C PRO A 39 -10.32 7.82 10.53
N GLU A 40 -10.61 7.84 9.23
CA GLU A 40 -10.51 6.68 8.35
C GLU A 40 -9.07 6.15 8.27
N THR A 41 -8.09 7.05 8.15
CA THR A 41 -6.67 6.69 8.14
C THR A 41 -6.20 6.19 9.50
N LYS A 42 -6.70 6.74 10.61
CA LYS A 42 -6.42 6.22 11.96
C LYS A 42 -6.89 4.77 12.11
N GLN A 43 -8.06 4.44 11.55
CA GLN A 43 -8.57 3.07 11.54
C GLN A 43 -7.62 2.14 10.77
N MET A 44 -7.20 2.51 9.56
CA MET A 44 -6.25 1.72 8.76
C MET A 44 -4.91 1.49 9.48
N VAL A 45 -4.39 2.51 10.17
CA VAL A 45 -3.15 2.41 10.96
C VAL A 45 -3.32 1.42 12.12
N ASN A 46 -4.45 1.47 12.82
CA ASN A 46 -4.74 0.55 13.93
C ASN A 46 -4.88 -0.90 13.46
N GLU A 47 -5.52 -1.11 12.31
CA GLU A 47 -5.63 -2.44 11.70
C GLU A 47 -4.26 -2.99 11.27
N ALA A 48 -3.41 -2.14 10.68
CA ALA A 48 -2.03 -2.50 10.35
C ALA A 48 -1.18 -2.83 11.58
N LEU A 49 -1.39 -2.09 12.68
CA LEU A 49 -0.72 -2.37 13.97
C LEU A 49 -1.13 -3.75 14.49
N ALA A 50 -2.44 -4.04 14.52
CA ALA A 50 -2.95 -5.35 14.93
C ALA A 50 -2.40 -6.48 14.05
N ALA A 51 -2.27 -6.26 12.74
CA ALA A 51 -1.65 -7.21 11.83
C ALA A 51 -0.16 -7.41 12.13
N ARG A 52 0.59 -6.34 12.46
CA ARG A 52 2.00 -6.44 12.86
C ARG A 52 2.15 -7.21 14.18
N ASP A 53 1.28 -6.96 15.15
CA ASP A 53 1.28 -7.64 16.44
C ASP A 53 1.05 -9.14 16.29
N ARG A 54 0.15 -9.56 15.38
CA ARG A 54 0.01 -10.99 15.03
C ARG A 54 1.33 -11.58 14.56
N THR A 55 2.03 -10.90 13.65
CA THR A 55 3.34 -11.36 13.18
C THR A 55 4.38 -11.39 14.31
N ARG A 56 4.41 -10.37 15.19
CA ARG A 56 5.35 -10.32 16.33
C ARG A 56 5.14 -11.47 17.30
N VAL A 57 3.89 -11.82 17.61
CA VAL A 57 3.57 -12.98 18.44
C VAL A 57 4.10 -14.27 17.81
N MET A 58 3.94 -14.45 16.50
CA MET A 58 4.50 -15.62 15.80
C MET A 58 6.03 -15.63 15.80
N GLU A 59 6.67 -14.46 15.84
CA GLU A 59 8.12 -14.29 16.00
C GLU A 59 8.59 -14.42 17.48
N GLY A 60 7.69 -14.67 18.44
CA GLY A 60 8.02 -14.75 19.87
C GLY A 60 8.30 -13.38 20.52
N LYS A 61 7.92 -12.28 19.88
CA LYS A 61 8.12 -10.90 20.36
C LYS A 61 6.86 -10.36 21.04
N PRO A 62 7.00 -9.47 22.04
CA PRO A 62 5.86 -8.82 22.67
C PRO A 62 5.13 -7.91 21.67
N LYS A 63 3.80 -7.82 21.84
CA LYS A 63 2.93 -6.91 21.07
C LYS A 63 3.19 -5.45 21.47
N TYR A 64 2.81 -4.55 20.58
CA TYR A 64 2.64 -3.15 20.92
C TYR A 64 1.24 -2.96 21.52
N GLU A 65 1.12 -2.21 22.61
CA GLU A 65 -0.20 -1.96 23.23
C GLU A 65 -1.00 -0.94 22.41
N ASN A 66 -0.29 0.01 21.79
CA ASN A 66 -0.84 1.06 20.95
C ASN A 66 0.26 1.64 20.04
N VAL A 67 -0.12 2.56 19.14
CA VAL A 67 0.83 3.19 18.21
C VAL A 67 1.98 3.86 18.95
N TYR A 68 1.74 4.54 20.08
CA TYR A 68 2.79 5.20 20.85
C TYR A 68 3.84 4.25 21.41
N THR A 69 3.45 3.05 21.85
CA THR A 69 4.45 2.03 22.26
C THR A 69 5.34 1.57 21.11
N MET A 70 4.84 1.63 19.88
CA MET A 70 5.65 1.39 18.68
C MET A 70 6.54 2.59 18.36
N VAL A 71 6.07 3.82 18.59
CA VAL A 71 6.88 5.06 18.49
C VAL A 71 8.04 5.03 19.47
N ASP A 72 7.81 4.70 20.74
CA ASP A 72 8.88 4.64 21.75
C ASP A 72 9.98 3.63 21.33
N ALA A 73 9.60 2.50 20.72
CA ALA A 73 10.57 1.54 20.20
C ALA A 73 11.35 2.09 18.99
N TYR A 74 10.71 2.89 18.13
CA TYR A 74 11.35 3.53 16.98
C TYR A 74 12.21 4.73 17.38
N GLU A 75 11.89 5.42 18.47
CA GLU A 75 12.70 6.49 19.04
C GLU A 75 14.05 5.93 19.50
N VAL A 76 14.07 4.79 20.19
CA VAL A 76 15.30 4.11 20.60
C VAL A 76 16.15 3.69 19.39
N LEU A 77 15.52 3.11 18.36
CA LEU A 77 16.22 2.71 17.13
C LEU A 77 16.70 3.91 16.31
N GLY A 78 15.95 5.00 16.34
CA GLY A 78 16.23 6.25 15.64
C GLY A 78 17.26 7.13 16.35
N ALA A 79 17.47 6.93 17.65
CA ALA A 79 18.43 7.70 18.43
C ALA A 79 19.86 7.59 17.85
N GLU A 80 20.25 6.40 17.37
CA GLU A 80 21.54 6.19 16.68
C GLU A 80 21.66 6.99 15.37
N LYS A 81 20.53 7.36 14.78
CA LYS A 81 20.43 8.16 13.54
C LYS A 81 20.11 9.63 13.81
N GLY A 82 20.02 10.04 15.08
CA GLY A 82 19.66 11.39 15.48
C GLY A 82 18.21 11.76 15.18
N TRP A 83 17.28 10.79 15.27
CA TRP A 83 15.86 11.05 15.09
C TRP A 83 15.25 11.71 16.33
N SER A 84 14.38 12.70 16.10
CA SER A 84 13.47 13.21 17.13
C SER A 84 12.30 12.24 17.35
N ARG A 85 11.59 12.38 18.47
CA ARG A 85 10.37 11.62 18.75
C ARG A 85 9.30 11.80 17.66
N GLU A 86 9.17 13.02 17.13
CA GLU A 86 8.22 13.36 16.05
C GLU A 86 8.61 12.68 14.73
N GLU A 87 9.93 12.58 14.47
CA GLU A 87 10.47 11.88 13.32
C GLU A 87 10.24 10.35 13.44
N ALA A 88 10.39 9.79 14.64
CA ALA A 88 10.04 8.41 14.93
C ALA A 88 8.54 8.14 14.77
N GLU A 89 7.68 9.03 15.25
CA GLU A 89 6.22 8.95 15.07
C GLU A 89 5.84 8.96 13.59
N SER A 90 6.42 9.87 12.82
CA SER A 90 6.22 9.98 11.38
C SER A 90 6.58 8.68 10.66
N GLU A 91 7.73 8.07 10.97
CA GLU A 91 8.10 6.81 10.35
C GLU A 91 7.22 5.63 10.76
N VAL A 92 6.76 5.57 12.02
CA VAL A 92 5.80 4.55 12.46
C VAL A 92 4.49 4.67 11.70
N VAL A 93 3.94 5.89 11.62
CA VAL A 93 2.70 6.16 10.88
C VAL A 93 2.85 5.79 9.41
N ARG A 94 3.95 6.20 8.77
CA ARG A 94 4.24 5.87 7.37
C ARG A 94 4.40 4.38 7.15
N TYR A 95 5.11 3.69 8.04
CA TYR A 95 5.28 2.24 7.98
C TYR A 95 3.92 1.53 8.06
N LEU A 96 3.08 1.91 9.01
CA LEU A 96 1.75 1.30 9.19
C LEU A 96 0.83 1.61 8.00
N CYS A 97 0.83 2.84 7.49
CA CYS A 97 0.09 3.20 6.26
C CYS A 97 0.59 2.44 5.02
N ARG A 98 1.91 2.31 4.84
CA ARG A 98 2.47 1.50 3.74
C ARG A 98 2.04 0.04 3.86
N ARG A 99 1.99 -0.48 5.09
CA ARG A 99 1.59 -1.86 5.37
C ARG A 99 0.10 -2.08 5.15
N SER A 100 -0.78 -1.17 5.58
CA SER A 100 -2.22 -1.27 5.30
C SER A 100 -2.49 -1.24 3.80
N LEU A 101 -1.85 -0.33 3.07
CA LEU A 101 -1.95 -0.26 1.60
C LEU A 101 -1.41 -1.51 0.90
N ALA A 102 -0.37 -2.16 1.44
CA ALA A 102 0.15 -3.41 0.90
C ALA A 102 -0.83 -4.58 1.12
N VAL A 103 -1.56 -4.58 2.25
CA VAL A 103 -2.60 -5.58 2.55
C VAL A 103 -3.85 -5.35 1.70
N GLU A 104 -4.32 -4.10 1.57
CA GLU A 104 -5.46 -3.76 0.72
C GLU A 104 -5.15 -3.88 -0.78
N GLY A 105 -3.89 -3.66 -1.17
CA GLY A 105 -3.40 -3.79 -2.53
C GLY A 105 -3.36 -5.22 -3.06
N GLY A 106 -3.66 -6.23 -2.22
CA GLY A 106 -4.03 -7.57 -2.67
C GLY A 106 -2.96 -8.28 -3.49
N PHE A 107 -1.68 -8.08 -3.17
CA PHE A 107 -0.62 -8.99 -3.62
C PHE A 107 -0.15 -9.77 -2.40
N GLU A 108 -0.99 -10.70 -1.94
CA GLU A 108 -0.55 -11.68 -0.95
C GLU A 108 0.39 -12.73 -1.58
N GLY A 109 0.55 -12.73 -2.91
CA GLY A 109 1.44 -13.68 -3.60
C GLY A 109 0.97 -15.12 -3.37
N GLY A 110 -0.32 -15.29 -3.06
CA GLY A 110 -0.93 -16.60 -2.84
C GLY A 110 -1.12 -17.32 -4.17
N GLY A 111 -1.29 -18.65 -4.11
CA GLY A 111 -1.54 -19.47 -5.31
C GLY A 111 -2.74 -19.03 -6.15
N GLN A 112 -3.70 -18.31 -5.56
CA GLN A 112 -4.85 -17.74 -6.24
C GLN A 112 -4.49 -16.56 -7.17
N ASP A 113 -3.50 -15.73 -6.81
CA ASP A 113 -3.07 -14.60 -7.63
C ASP A 113 -2.39 -15.13 -8.90
N TYR A 114 -1.51 -16.13 -8.77
CA TYR A 114 -0.88 -16.80 -9.90
C TYR A 114 -1.88 -17.48 -10.83
N ALA A 115 -2.89 -18.15 -10.28
CA ALA A 115 -3.95 -18.75 -11.08
C ALA A 115 -4.77 -17.69 -11.84
N SER A 116 -5.06 -16.56 -11.20
CA SER A 116 -5.80 -15.45 -11.80
C SER A 116 -4.99 -14.76 -12.91
N PHE A 117 -3.68 -14.55 -12.72
CA PHE A 117 -2.79 -14.03 -13.76
C PHE A 117 -2.59 -15.02 -14.91
N ALA A 118 -2.50 -16.32 -14.64
CA ALA A 118 -2.42 -17.35 -15.67
C ALA A 118 -3.70 -17.39 -16.52
N LEU A 119 -4.87 -17.32 -15.89
CA LEU A 119 -6.15 -17.26 -16.60
C LEU A 119 -6.28 -15.98 -17.43
N LEU A 120 -5.83 -14.84 -16.90
CA LEU A 120 -5.81 -13.58 -17.64
C LEU A 120 -4.88 -13.65 -18.86
N ALA A 121 -3.69 -14.25 -18.71
CA ALA A 121 -2.74 -14.44 -19.80
C ALA A 121 -3.31 -15.37 -20.89
N ILE A 122 -3.96 -16.47 -20.50
CA ILE A 122 -4.65 -17.38 -21.45
C ILE A 122 -5.78 -16.65 -22.17
N LEU A 123 -6.57 -15.84 -21.46
CA LEU A 123 -7.66 -15.08 -22.05
C LEU A 123 -7.14 -14.09 -23.11
N ILE A 124 -6.13 -13.30 -22.78
CA ILE A 124 -5.51 -12.36 -23.72
C ILE A 124 -4.90 -13.12 -24.92
N GLY A 125 -4.21 -14.23 -24.66
CA GLY A 125 -3.65 -15.09 -25.71
C GLY A 125 -4.71 -15.65 -26.67
N SER A 126 -5.86 -16.10 -26.14
CA SER A 126 -6.97 -16.64 -26.94
C SER A 126 -7.64 -15.58 -27.82
N ILE A 127 -7.79 -14.35 -27.31
CA ILE A 127 -8.34 -13.21 -28.07
C ILE A 127 -7.37 -12.80 -29.17
N GLY A 128 -6.07 -12.71 -28.84
CA GLY A 128 -5.01 -12.40 -29.81
C GLY A 128 -4.89 -13.44 -30.92
N TYR A 129 -4.93 -14.73 -30.57
CA TYR A 129 -4.90 -15.83 -31.54
C TYR A 129 -6.14 -15.86 -32.43
N SER A 130 -7.32 -15.63 -31.86
CA SER A 130 -8.59 -15.56 -32.62
C SER A 130 -8.62 -14.37 -33.58
N ALA A 131 -8.07 -13.22 -33.17
CA ALA A 131 -7.91 -12.06 -34.05
C ALA A 131 -6.89 -12.36 -35.16
N TYR A 132 -5.74 -12.95 -34.84
CA TYR A 132 -4.72 -13.33 -35.83
C TYR A 132 -5.28 -14.31 -36.87
N GLN A 133 -6.01 -15.36 -36.45
CA GLN A 133 -6.67 -16.30 -37.35
C GLN A 133 -7.67 -15.60 -38.29
N LYS A 134 -8.48 -14.67 -37.77
CA LYS A 134 -9.45 -13.92 -38.59
C LYS A 134 -8.81 -12.98 -39.61
N TYR A 135 -7.69 -12.34 -39.26
CA TYR A 135 -7.07 -11.32 -40.12
C TYR A 135 -5.93 -11.85 -41.01
N VAL A 136 -5.33 -13.00 -40.67
CA VAL A 136 -4.18 -13.55 -41.40
C VAL A 136 -4.49 -14.86 -42.12
N VAL A 137 -5.35 -15.72 -41.58
CA VAL A 137 -5.63 -17.06 -42.16
C VAL A 137 -6.97 -17.08 -42.92
N GLY A 138 -7.98 -16.31 -42.49
CA GLY A 138 -9.28 -16.23 -43.17
C GLY A 138 -9.36 -15.31 -44.39
N GLY A 139 -8.23 -14.72 -44.81
CA GLY A 139 -8.12 -13.80 -45.96
C GLY A 139 -7.49 -14.43 -47.20
N SER A 140 -7.56 -15.75 -47.34
CA SER A 140 -7.14 -16.51 -48.54
C SER A 140 -8.35 -17.15 -49.22
#